data_AF-A0A965Z609-F1
#
_entry.id   AF-A0A965Z609-F1
#
_cell.length_a   1.000
_cell.length_b   1.000
_cell.length_c   1.000
_cell.angle_alpha   90.00
_cell.angle_beta   90.00
_cell.angle_gamma   90.00
#
_symmetry.space_group_name_H-M   'P 1'
#
loop_
_entity.id
_entity.type
_entity.pdbx_description
1 polymer ?
#
loop_
_entity_poly.entity_id
_entity_poly.type
_entity_poly.pdbx_seq_one_letter_code
_entity_poly.pdbx_strand_id
1 'polypeptide(L)'
;TVLEAKLGTARFAAMVAVVALVSNLAQYLAGGAGFGGMSGVIYGLFGYLWVRGKRDFRFGVFLSPLTAGLLMVFLALGIFGLLGPTANAAHFSGLLVGGALGWLAAKNPRV
;
A
#
# COMPACT_ATOMS: atom_id res chain seq x y z
N THR A 1 -8.69 9.32 -8.85
CA THR A 1 -7.68 9.82 -7.87
C THR A 1 -6.45 10.38 -8.60
N VAL A 2 -5.52 11.11 -7.93
CA VAL A 2 -4.27 11.59 -8.59
C VAL A 2 -3.46 10.44 -9.18
N LEU A 3 -3.33 9.34 -8.43
CA LEU A 3 -2.60 8.17 -8.88
C LEU A 3 -3.32 7.46 -10.05
N GLU A 4 -4.64 7.36 -10.00
CA GLU A 4 -5.44 6.82 -11.10
C GLU A 4 -5.31 7.65 -12.38
N ALA A 5 -5.35 8.98 -12.28
CA ALA A 5 -5.13 9.86 -13.42
C ALA A 5 -3.75 9.67 -14.05
N LYS A 6 -2.73 9.32 -13.22
CA LYS A 6 -1.37 9.06 -13.67
C LYS A 6 -1.19 7.68 -14.31
N LEU A 7 -1.85 6.65 -13.80
CA LEU A 7 -1.68 5.25 -14.26
C LEU A 7 -2.71 4.83 -15.32
N GLY A 8 -3.85 5.51 -15.37
CA GLY A 8 -5.08 5.07 -16.03
C GLY A 8 -5.91 4.13 -15.14
N THR A 9 -7.24 4.19 -15.30
CA THR A 9 -8.20 3.45 -14.47
C THR A 9 -7.95 1.94 -14.46
N ALA A 10 -7.64 1.33 -15.62
CA ALA A 10 -7.41 -0.12 -15.69
C ALA A 10 -6.22 -0.58 -14.82
N ARG A 11 -5.08 0.12 -14.91
CA ARG A 11 -3.88 -0.22 -14.11
C ARG A 11 -4.09 0.07 -12.63
N PHE A 12 -4.75 1.18 -12.32
CA PHE A 12 -5.09 1.53 -10.95
C PHE A 12 -6.02 0.48 -10.32
N ALA A 13 -7.08 0.07 -11.03
CA ALA A 13 -8.00 -0.96 -10.59
C ALA A 13 -7.30 -2.32 -10.40
N ALA A 14 -6.43 -2.73 -11.34
CA ALA A 14 -5.66 -3.95 -11.21
C ALA A 14 -4.72 -3.93 -9.98
N MET A 15 -4.04 -2.81 -9.74
CA MET A 15 -3.21 -2.63 -8.55
C MET A 15 -4.05 -2.72 -7.27
N VAL A 16 -5.18 -2.03 -7.20
CA VAL A 16 -6.10 -2.10 -6.06
C VAL A 16 -6.58 -3.53 -5.83
N ALA A 17 -6.98 -4.24 -6.89
CA ALA A 17 -7.46 -5.63 -6.79
C ALA A 17 -6.37 -6.58 -6.29
N VAL A 18 -5.14 -6.48 -6.83
CA VAL A 18 -3.99 -7.30 -6.38
C VAL A 18 -3.66 -7.03 -4.92
N VAL A 19 -3.54 -5.75 -4.53
CA VAL A 19 -3.24 -5.38 -3.14
C VAL A 19 -4.36 -5.85 -2.22
N ALA A 20 -5.62 -5.62 -2.57
CA ALA A 20 -6.77 -6.05 -1.78
C ALA A 20 -6.78 -7.57 -1.59
N LEU A 21 -6.60 -8.34 -2.67
CA LEU A 21 -6.56 -9.80 -2.60
C LEU A 21 -5.46 -10.27 -1.64
N VAL A 22 -4.22 -9.82 -1.85
CA VAL A 22 -3.07 -10.29 -1.06
C VAL A 22 -3.18 -9.83 0.39
N SER A 23 -3.55 -8.56 0.63
CA SER A 23 -3.62 -8.04 1.99
C SER A 23 -4.71 -8.69 2.81
N ASN A 24 -5.90 -8.88 2.22
CA ASN A 24 -7.00 -9.53 2.93
C ASN A 24 -6.71 -11.01 3.14
N LEU A 25 -6.11 -11.71 2.16
CA LEU A 25 -5.70 -13.10 2.35
C LEU A 25 -4.66 -13.25 3.46
N ALA A 26 -3.65 -12.38 3.51
CA ALA A 26 -2.65 -12.39 4.57
C ALA A 26 -3.27 -12.21 5.96
N GLN A 27 -4.22 -11.29 6.10
CA GLN A 27 -4.93 -11.08 7.36
C GLN A 27 -5.84 -12.26 7.73
N TYR A 28 -6.53 -12.84 6.76
CA TYR A 28 -7.35 -14.02 6.97
C TYR A 28 -6.52 -15.21 7.49
N LEU A 29 -5.37 -15.45 6.88
CA LEU A 29 -4.46 -16.52 7.31
C LEU A 29 -3.86 -16.27 8.70
N ALA A 30 -3.71 -15.00 9.11
CA ALA A 30 -3.14 -14.64 10.40
C ALA A 30 -4.16 -14.66 11.55
N GLY A 31 -5.44 -14.41 11.30
CA GLY A 31 -6.42 -14.18 12.37
C GLY A 31 -7.88 -14.54 12.06
N GLY A 32 -8.15 -15.24 10.95
CA GLY A 32 -9.50 -15.62 10.54
C GLY A 32 -10.29 -14.46 9.91
N ALA A 33 -11.60 -14.62 9.74
CA ALA A 33 -12.46 -13.70 8.98
C ALA A 33 -12.97 -12.46 9.77
N GLY A 34 -12.55 -12.28 11.02
CA GLY A 34 -13.02 -11.21 11.92
C GLY A 34 -12.42 -9.83 11.63
N PHE A 35 -12.25 -9.45 10.36
CA PHE A 35 -11.64 -8.19 9.94
C PHE A 35 -12.29 -7.66 8.66
N GLY A 36 -12.02 -6.41 8.32
CA GLY A 36 -12.46 -5.85 7.04
C GLY A 36 -11.96 -4.42 6.82
N GLY A 37 -12.26 -3.89 5.63
CA GLY A 37 -11.99 -2.51 5.26
C GLY A 37 -10.87 -2.33 4.23
N MET A 38 -10.63 -1.07 3.87
CA MET A 38 -9.73 -0.67 2.78
C MET A 38 -8.29 -0.35 3.25
N SER A 39 -8.00 -0.45 4.54
CA SER A 39 -6.72 0.02 5.10
C SER A 39 -5.50 -0.73 4.54
N GLY A 40 -5.60 -2.05 4.30
CA GLY A 40 -4.56 -2.80 3.58
C GLY A 40 -4.25 -2.25 2.18
N VAL A 41 -5.30 -1.84 1.46
CA VAL A 41 -5.15 -1.19 0.14
C VAL A 41 -4.44 0.16 0.28
N ILE A 42 -4.81 0.97 1.28
CA ILE A 42 -4.14 2.25 1.56
C ILE A 42 -2.64 2.04 1.81
N TYR A 43 -2.27 1.03 2.61
CA TYR A 43 -0.86 0.69 2.82
C TYR A 43 -0.17 0.22 1.53
N GLY A 44 -0.87 -0.44 0.60
CA GLY A 44 -0.29 -0.76 -0.71
C GLY A 44 -0.12 0.46 -1.63
N LEU A 45 -1.07 1.40 -1.66
CA LEU A 45 -0.88 2.67 -2.37
C LEU A 45 0.30 3.45 -1.79
N PHE A 46 0.43 3.44 -0.48
CA PHE A 46 1.56 3.99 0.24
C PHE A 46 2.87 3.33 -0.16
N GLY A 47 2.99 2.01 -0.08
CA GLY A 47 4.19 1.27 -0.48
C GLY A 47 4.57 1.57 -1.93
N TYR A 48 3.58 1.60 -2.82
CA TYR A 48 3.77 1.92 -4.23
C TYR A 48 4.39 3.30 -4.41
N LEU A 49 3.80 4.35 -3.82
CA LEU A 49 4.29 5.72 -3.94
C LEU A 49 5.63 5.94 -3.23
N TRP A 50 5.83 5.31 -2.06
CA TRP A 50 7.10 5.38 -1.33
C TRP A 50 8.23 4.87 -2.22
N VAL A 51 8.06 3.69 -2.81
CA VAL A 51 9.11 3.05 -3.59
C VAL A 51 9.26 3.69 -4.97
N ARG A 52 8.15 3.89 -5.69
CA ARG A 52 8.16 4.47 -7.04
C ARG A 52 8.69 5.89 -7.02
N GLY A 53 8.20 6.74 -6.11
CA GLY A 53 8.61 8.14 -6.01
C GLY A 53 10.11 8.31 -5.69
N LYS A 54 10.73 7.38 -4.96
CA LYS A 54 12.18 7.42 -4.68
C LYS A 54 13.05 6.91 -5.83
N ARG A 55 12.49 6.15 -6.78
CA ARG A 55 13.24 5.48 -7.85
C ARG A 55 12.97 6.05 -9.24
N ASP A 56 11.82 6.71 -9.43
CA ASP A 56 11.40 7.32 -10.68
C ASP A 56 10.92 8.75 -10.40
N PHE A 57 11.86 9.70 -10.33
CA PHE A 57 11.54 11.12 -10.11
C PHE A 57 10.66 11.71 -11.23
N ARG A 58 10.67 11.12 -12.43
CA ARG A 58 9.85 11.56 -13.57
C ARG A 58 8.37 11.18 -13.39
N PHE A 59 8.07 10.25 -12.47
CA PHE A 59 6.69 9.90 -12.13
C PHE A 59 5.91 11.12 -11.62
N GLY A 60 6.58 12.03 -10.91
CA GLY A 60 6.00 13.32 -10.51
C GLY A 60 4.89 13.25 -9.46
N VAL A 61 4.62 12.07 -8.90
CA VAL A 61 3.69 11.86 -7.79
C VAL A 61 4.48 11.34 -6.60
N PHE A 62 4.43 12.07 -5.49
CA PHE A 62 5.20 11.79 -4.29
C PHE A 62 4.30 11.77 -3.08
N LEU A 63 4.73 11.03 -2.06
CA LEU A 63 4.11 11.08 -0.76
C LEU A 63 4.80 12.12 0.11
N SER A 64 4.02 12.94 0.80
CA SER A 64 4.60 13.89 1.75
C SER A 64 5.34 13.14 2.86
N PRO A 65 6.49 13.66 3.35
CA PRO A 65 7.20 13.04 4.47
C PRO A 65 6.33 12.88 5.72
N LEU A 66 5.44 13.84 5.98
CA LEU A 66 4.50 13.78 7.11
C LEU A 66 3.52 12.61 6.96
N THR A 67 2.89 12.45 5.79
CA THR A 67 1.96 11.32 5.53
C THR A 67 2.68 9.98 5.64
N ALA A 68 3.89 9.88 5.08
CA ALA A 68 4.71 8.67 5.20
C ALA A 68 5.03 8.34 6.67
N GLY A 69 5.42 9.35 7.44
CA GLY A 69 5.71 9.21 8.87
C GLY A 69 4.48 8.77 9.66
N LEU A 70 3.32 9.40 9.43
CA LEU A 70 2.07 9.04 10.10
C LEU A 70 1.69 7.59 9.81
N LEU A 71 1.69 7.15 8.56
CA LEU A 71 1.35 5.77 8.22
C LEU A 71 2.34 4.75 8.82
N MET A 72 3.63 5.09 8.91
CA MET A 72 4.60 4.23 9.61
C MET A 72 4.35 4.16 11.11
N VAL A 73 4.03 5.29 11.75
CA VAL A 73 3.68 5.34 13.17
C VAL A 73 2.41 4.53 13.43
N PHE A 74 1.35 4.70 12.63
CA PHE A 74 0.12 3.92 12.77
C PHE A 74 0.38 2.41 12.62
N LEU A 75 1.21 2.01 11.66
CA LEU A 75 1.61 0.61 11.50
C LEU A 75 2.33 0.08 12.74
N ALA A 76 3.31 0.84 13.24
CA ALA A 76 4.05 0.45 14.43
C ALA A 76 3.14 0.34 15.66
N LEU A 77 2.32 1.36 15.93
CA LEU A 77 1.37 1.37 17.05
C LEU A 77 0.39 0.20 16.95
N GLY A 78 -0.09 -0.11 15.74
CA GLY A 78 -0.94 -1.28 15.49
C GLY A 78 -0.24 -2.59 15.82
N ILE A 79 0.96 -2.80 15.30
CA ILE A 79 1.77 -4.01 15.56
C ILE A 79 2.05 -4.21 17.06
N PHE A 80 2.31 -3.13 17.80
CA PHE A 80 2.52 -3.17 19.25
C PHE A 80 1.23 -3.22 20.07
N GLY A 81 0.05 -3.30 19.43
CA GLY A 81 -1.24 -3.42 20.10
C GLY A 81 -1.76 -2.13 20.76
N LEU A 82 -1.11 -0.99 20.50
CA LEU A 82 -1.43 0.30 21.10
C LEU A 82 -2.68 0.98 20.51
N LEU A 83 -3.20 0.46 19.40
CA LEU A 83 -4.43 0.91 18.74
C LEU A 83 -5.62 -0.05 18.94
N GLY A 84 -5.45 -1.09 19.76
CA GLY A 84 -6.40 -2.19 19.85
C GLY A 84 -6.39 -3.10 18.61
N PRO A 85 -7.46 -3.90 18.38
CA PRO A 85 -7.54 -4.84 17.27
C PRO A 85 -7.41 -4.14 15.92
N THR A 86 -6.29 -4.39 15.25
CA THR A 86 -5.94 -3.79 13.96
C THR A 86 -5.53 -4.90 12.99
N ALA A 87 -5.90 -4.74 11.71
CA ALA A 87 -5.57 -5.70 10.66
C ALA A 87 -4.09 -5.55 10.20
N ASN A 88 -3.16 -5.73 11.14
CA ASN A 88 -1.74 -5.44 10.92
C ASN A 88 -1.10 -6.33 9.85
N ALA A 89 -1.55 -7.57 9.71
CA ALA A 89 -1.09 -8.43 8.62
C ALA A 89 -1.55 -7.91 7.26
N ALA A 90 -2.76 -7.34 7.15
CA ALA A 90 -3.20 -6.65 5.94
C ALA A 90 -2.38 -5.38 5.66
N HIS A 91 -2.12 -4.56 6.69
CA HIS A 91 -1.34 -3.32 6.53
C HIS A 91 0.09 -3.61 6.08
N PHE A 92 0.76 -4.53 6.76
CA PHE A 92 2.15 -4.89 6.47
C PHE A 92 2.29 -5.55 5.10
N SER A 93 1.46 -6.56 4.79
CA SER A 93 1.50 -7.21 3.47
C SER A 93 1.10 -6.27 2.34
N GLY A 94 0.10 -5.40 2.55
CA GLY A 94 -0.29 -4.36 1.61
C GLY A 94 0.89 -3.46 1.27
N LEU A 95 1.59 -2.94 2.29
CA LEU A 95 2.80 -2.12 2.14
C LEU A 95 3.88 -2.82 1.31
N LEU A 96 4.16 -4.09 1.59
CA LEU A 96 5.17 -4.87 0.87
C LEU A 96 4.79 -5.08 -0.60
N VAL A 97 3.56 -5.52 -0.87
CA VAL A 97 3.06 -5.76 -2.24
C VAL A 97 3.05 -4.47 -3.04
N GLY A 98 2.52 -3.40 -2.45
CA GLY A 98 2.55 -2.07 -3.04
C GLY A 98 3.96 -1.61 -3.39
N GLY A 99 4.90 -1.76 -2.44
CA GLY A 99 6.30 -1.43 -2.64
C GLY A 99 6.95 -2.23 -3.77
N ALA A 100 6.65 -3.52 -3.87
CA ALA A 100 7.12 -4.38 -4.96
C ALA A 100 6.56 -3.91 -6.32
N LEU A 101 5.26 -3.62 -6.40
CA LEU A 101 4.63 -3.07 -7.61
C LEU A 101 5.24 -1.70 -8.00
N GLY A 102 5.50 -0.84 -7.02
CA GLY A 102 6.15 0.45 -7.23
C GLY A 102 7.58 0.32 -7.75
N TRP A 103 8.33 -0.67 -7.26
CA TRP A 103 9.66 -0.99 -7.78
C TRP A 103 9.63 -1.52 -9.21
N LEU A 104 8.70 -2.44 -9.51
CA LEU A 104 8.53 -2.98 -10.85
C LEU A 104 8.17 -1.86 -11.86
N ALA A 105 7.26 -0.96 -11.47
CA ALA A 105 6.91 0.19 -12.29
C ALA A 105 8.09 1.14 -12.51
N ALA A 106 8.92 1.40 -11.49
CA ALA A 106 10.10 2.26 -11.63
C ALA A 106 11.16 1.68 -12.59
N LYS A 107 11.20 0.36 -12.81
CA LYS A 107 12.10 -0.27 -13.78
C LYS A 107 11.70 -0.05 -15.24
N ASN A 108 10.43 0.25 -15.49
CA ASN A 108 9.92 0.50 -16.84
C ASN A 108 9.16 1.84 -16.87
N PRO A 109 9.86 2.99 -16.94
CA PRO A 109 9.25 4.32 -16.79
C PRO A 109 8.30 4.74 -17.92
N ARG A 110 8.06 3.85 -18.90
CA ARG A 110 7.01 4.02 -19.92
C ARG A 110 5.62 3.60 -19.42
N VAL A 111 5.54 3.01 -18.22
CA VAL A 111 4.33 2.43 -17.61
C VAL A 111 3.95 3.16 -16.33
#